data_AF-G9YIG3-F1
#
_entry.id   AF-G9YIG3-F1
#
_cell.length_a   1.000
_cell.length_b   1.000
_cell.length_c   1.000
_cell.angle_alpha   90.00
_cell.angle_beta   90.00
_cell.angle_gamma   90.00
#
_symmetry.space_group_name_H-M   'P 1'
#
loop_
_entity.id
_entity.type
_entity.pdbx_description
1 polymer ?
#
loop_
_entity_poly.entity_id
_entity_poly.type
_entity_poly.pdbx_seq_one_letter_code
_entity_poly.pdbx_strand_id
1 'polypeptide(L)'
;MKVDSVTTGGTVINNNGLTVGGKNYVTNNGINANNQKVTNVADGNVASGSKDAVNGGQLHDAKNEVINKGLRFDADNNSEKTNKLGSKVTVNGDSNITTEITQTGDDTKIGVKLNRDINVKTVTATDTVKAGGVTMGNQTSGGTTGNYVTGLDNKDWNIQNPNIVSGRGATEDQLKIVSDEVKKQGANATDYRLVQNASSVDGSYTVDANGDIDLTVEDKNHAGQKETVTIKDVASKSKLDDVISKGLQFDANTGGVQTNKLGSKITVKGEGTAADADYSGENLKTFITQDPAGNTTIDVKMNKNLKAETIVATGKDGTDGKIGINGKDGVTTDISVTRDGKPGVDGAPGTTTTRIVYEKPDGTKEEVATLNDGMKYGGDTG
;
A
#
# COMPACT_ATOMS: atom_id res chain seq x y z
N MET A 1 39.01 -29.68 -142.65
CA MET A 1 37.64 -30.20 -142.50
C MET A 1 36.86 -29.25 -141.60
N LYS A 2 35.65 -28.85 -141.98
CA LYS A 2 34.68 -28.17 -141.11
C LYS A 2 33.66 -29.23 -140.69
N VAL A 3 33.35 -29.31 -139.39
CA VAL A 3 32.40 -30.29 -138.86
C VAL A 3 31.21 -29.52 -138.31
N ASP A 4 30.05 -29.65 -138.97
CA ASP A 4 28.82 -28.94 -138.58
C ASP A 4 28.04 -29.69 -137.47
N SER A 5 28.25 -31.01 -137.33
CA SER A 5 27.73 -31.82 -136.22
C SER A 5 28.54 -33.10 -136.02
N VAL A 6 28.67 -33.54 -134.76
CA VAL A 6 29.19 -34.85 -134.37
C VAL A 6 28.07 -35.59 -133.63
N THR A 7 27.80 -36.82 -134.03
CA THR A 7 26.84 -37.70 -133.35
C THR A 7 27.54 -39.00 -132.94
N THR A 8 27.49 -39.34 -131.65
CA THR A 8 28.04 -40.59 -131.11
C THR A 8 27.08 -41.19 -130.09
N GLY A 9 26.51 -42.35 -130.42
CA GLY A 9 25.43 -42.95 -129.63
C GLY A 9 24.23 -41.99 -129.50
N GLY A 10 23.77 -41.75 -128.27
CA GLY A 10 22.70 -40.79 -127.98
C GLY A 10 23.15 -39.34 -127.82
N THR A 11 24.44 -39.02 -128.04
CA THR A 11 25.01 -37.69 -127.84
C THR A 11 25.18 -36.96 -129.17
N VAL A 12 24.76 -35.69 -129.23
CA VAL A 12 24.94 -34.81 -130.39
C VAL A 12 25.62 -33.51 -129.95
N ILE A 13 26.67 -33.11 -130.68
CA ILE A 13 27.33 -31.80 -130.56
C ILE A 13 27.19 -31.07 -131.89
N ASN A 14 26.65 -29.85 -131.87
CA ASN A 14 26.48 -28.98 -133.06
C ASN A 14 26.41 -27.49 -132.66
N ASN A 15 26.06 -26.60 -133.60
CA ASN A 15 25.93 -25.15 -133.36
C ASN A 15 24.93 -24.76 -132.24
N ASN A 16 24.01 -25.64 -131.88
CA ASN A 16 23.04 -25.40 -130.81
C ASN A 16 23.54 -25.90 -129.44
N GLY A 17 24.68 -26.61 -129.40
CA GLY A 17 25.36 -27.06 -128.18
C GLY A 17 25.47 -28.58 -128.04
N LEU A 18 25.37 -29.09 -126.81
CA LEU A 18 25.47 -30.52 -126.44
C LEU A 18 24.10 -31.06 -126.06
N THR A 19 23.69 -32.16 -126.69
CA THR A 19 22.48 -32.91 -126.35
C THR A 19 22.82 -34.37 -126.04
N VAL A 20 22.08 -34.98 -125.10
CA VAL A 20 22.21 -36.41 -124.76
C VAL A 20 20.79 -36.99 -124.62
N GLY A 21 20.48 -38.05 -125.37
CA GLY A 21 19.17 -38.70 -125.36
C GLY A 21 18.03 -37.75 -125.77
N GLY A 22 18.31 -36.82 -126.69
CA GLY A 22 17.35 -35.81 -127.16
C GLY A 22 17.11 -34.63 -126.20
N LYS A 23 17.81 -34.57 -125.05
CA LYS A 23 17.73 -33.44 -124.10
C LYS A 23 18.95 -32.53 -124.25
N ASN A 24 18.73 -31.22 -124.24
CA ASN A 24 19.81 -30.22 -124.27
C ASN A 24 20.48 -30.11 -122.89
N TYR A 25 21.82 -30.21 -122.85
CA TYR A 25 22.62 -30.08 -121.62
C TYR A 25 23.47 -28.81 -121.59
N VAL A 26 24.05 -28.41 -122.73
CA VAL A 26 24.82 -27.17 -122.87
C VAL A 26 24.33 -26.45 -124.12
N THR A 27 24.05 -25.15 -124.03
CA THR A 27 23.65 -24.28 -125.14
C THR A 27 24.33 -22.91 -125.01
N ASN A 28 24.16 -22.02 -125.98
CA ASN A 28 24.65 -20.64 -125.87
C ASN A 28 23.99 -19.84 -124.72
N ASN A 29 22.89 -20.34 -124.17
CA ASN A 29 22.18 -19.73 -123.03
C ASN A 29 22.60 -20.31 -121.68
N GLY A 30 23.54 -21.27 -121.65
CA GLY A 30 24.06 -21.88 -120.43
C GLY A 30 23.82 -23.39 -120.34
N ILE A 31 23.87 -23.91 -119.10
CA ILE A 31 23.82 -25.34 -118.77
C ILE A 31 22.44 -25.70 -118.23
N ASN A 32 21.87 -26.81 -118.69
CA ASN A 32 20.64 -27.40 -118.17
C ASN A 32 20.93 -28.80 -117.59
N ALA A 33 20.77 -28.95 -116.28
CA ALA A 33 20.98 -30.22 -115.59
C ALA A 33 19.84 -31.23 -115.79
N ASN A 34 18.73 -30.85 -116.44
CA ASN A 34 17.58 -31.72 -116.73
C ASN A 34 17.01 -32.43 -115.48
N ASN A 35 16.84 -31.69 -114.38
CA ASN A 35 16.38 -32.18 -113.06
C ASN A 35 17.31 -33.22 -112.40
N GLN A 36 18.56 -33.32 -112.84
CA GLN A 36 19.57 -34.18 -112.22
C GLN A 36 20.43 -33.38 -111.22
N LYS A 37 21.00 -34.08 -110.25
CA LYS A 37 22.00 -33.51 -109.34
C LYS A 37 23.31 -33.21 -110.10
N VAL A 38 23.91 -32.06 -109.83
CA VAL A 38 25.29 -31.75 -110.24
C VAL A 38 26.21 -32.14 -109.08
N THR A 39 27.05 -33.16 -109.29
CA THR A 39 27.94 -33.72 -108.25
C THR A 39 29.38 -33.28 -108.44
N ASN A 40 30.21 -33.42 -107.39
CA ASN A 40 31.64 -33.08 -107.40
C ASN A 40 31.91 -31.58 -107.65
N VAL A 41 31.05 -30.71 -107.12
CA VAL A 41 31.25 -29.26 -107.11
C VAL A 41 32.13 -28.90 -105.91
N ALA A 42 33.33 -28.39 -106.16
CA ALA A 42 34.21 -27.86 -105.11
C ALA A 42 33.54 -26.67 -104.40
N ASP A 43 34.03 -26.32 -103.21
CA ASP A 43 33.50 -25.16 -102.47
C ASP A 43 33.67 -23.88 -103.30
N GLY A 44 32.56 -23.18 -103.54
CA GLY A 44 32.59 -21.87 -104.19
C GLY A 44 33.01 -20.78 -103.21
N ASN A 45 33.52 -19.65 -103.70
CA ASN A 45 33.78 -18.53 -102.81
C ASN A 45 32.46 -17.89 -102.32
N VAL A 46 32.17 -17.90 -101.01
CA VAL A 46 30.97 -17.26 -100.43
C VAL A 46 31.30 -15.85 -99.97
N ALA A 47 31.33 -14.93 -100.92
CA ALA A 47 31.60 -13.51 -100.68
C ALA A 47 30.69 -12.63 -101.54
N SER A 48 30.53 -11.37 -101.13
CA SER A 48 29.77 -10.38 -101.90
C SER A 48 30.30 -10.30 -103.34
N GLY A 49 29.40 -10.41 -104.32
CA GLY A 49 29.73 -10.36 -105.74
C GLY A 49 30.21 -11.67 -106.37
N SER A 50 30.45 -12.73 -105.61
CA SER A 50 30.85 -14.04 -106.14
C SER A 50 29.83 -14.62 -107.13
N LYS A 51 30.34 -15.36 -108.12
CA LYS A 51 29.56 -16.05 -109.17
C LYS A 51 29.79 -17.55 -109.17
N ASP A 52 30.54 -18.06 -108.19
CA ASP A 52 30.81 -19.49 -108.05
C ASP A 52 29.53 -20.23 -107.65
N ALA A 53 29.41 -21.49 -108.08
CA ALA A 53 28.36 -22.36 -107.59
C ALA A 53 28.64 -22.76 -106.13
N VAL A 54 27.60 -22.73 -105.29
CA VAL A 54 27.68 -23.26 -103.93
C VAL A 54 27.25 -24.72 -103.89
N ASN A 55 27.95 -25.54 -103.11
CA ASN A 55 27.58 -26.93 -102.91
C ASN A 55 26.74 -27.12 -101.63
N GLY A 56 26.27 -28.35 -101.41
CA GLY A 56 25.44 -28.68 -100.25
C GLY A 56 26.14 -28.53 -98.89
N GLY A 57 27.48 -28.68 -98.84
CA GLY A 57 28.27 -28.51 -97.61
C GLY A 57 28.23 -27.06 -97.13
N GLN A 58 28.46 -26.11 -98.03
CA GLN A 58 28.42 -24.68 -97.71
C GLN A 58 27.05 -24.21 -97.24
N LEU A 59 25.98 -24.69 -97.89
CA LEU A 59 24.61 -24.41 -97.46
C LEU A 59 24.29 -25.05 -96.10
N HIS A 60 24.81 -26.26 -95.84
CA HIS A 60 24.65 -26.93 -94.56
C HIS A 60 25.35 -26.18 -93.43
N ASP A 61 26.57 -25.69 -93.66
CA ASP A 61 27.34 -24.92 -92.68
C ASP A 61 26.67 -23.59 -92.35
N ALA A 62 26.22 -22.84 -93.37
CA ALA A 62 25.47 -21.60 -93.17
C ALA A 62 24.17 -21.83 -92.37
N LYS A 63 23.44 -22.92 -92.67
CA LYS A 63 22.25 -23.32 -91.91
C LYS A 63 22.59 -23.64 -90.46
N ASN A 64 23.67 -24.38 -90.22
CA ASN A 64 24.11 -24.74 -88.87
C ASN A 64 24.54 -23.50 -88.08
N GLU A 65 25.23 -22.55 -88.70
CA GLU A 65 25.66 -21.31 -88.04
C GLU A 65 24.46 -20.49 -87.57
N VAL A 66 23.47 -20.25 -88.44
CA VAL A 66 22.26 -19.47 -88.11
C VAL A 66 21.44 -20.15 -87.02
N ILE A 67 21.25 -21.47 -87.11
CA ILE A 67 20.49 -22.24 -86.10
C ILE A 67 21.20 -22.21 -84.74
N ASN A 68 22.54 -22.36 -84.73
CA ASN A 68 23.30 -22.48 -83.48
C ASN A 68 23.64 -21.14 -82.83
N LYS A 69 23.78 -20.04 -83.59
CA LYS A 69 24.01 -18.70 -83.02
C LYS A 69 22.78 -18.16 -82.29
N GLY A 70 21.58 -18.43 -82.81
CA GLY A 70 20.32 -18.15 -82.10
C GLY A 70 20.18 -16.73 -81.56
N LEU A 71 19.48 -16.61 -80.43
CA LEU A 71 19.39 -15.40 -79.61
C LEU A 71 20.10 -15.62 -78.27
N ARG A 72 20.88 -14.66 -77.80
CA ARG A 72 21.60 -14.71 -76.52
C ARG A 72 20.86 -13.89 -75.46
N PHE A 73 20.71 -14.45 -74.27
CA PHE A 73 20.06 -13.82 -73.11
C PHE A 73 20.98 -13.92 -71.88
N ASP A 74 21.16 -12.80 -71.20
CA ASP A 74 21.80 -12.71 -69.89
C ASP A 74 20.74 -12.44 -68.81
N ALA A 75 21.03 -12.85 -67.58
CA ALA A 75 20.21 -12.57 -66.41
C ALA A 75 21.04 -11.98 -65.26
N ASP A 76 20.36 -11.46 -64.24
CA ASP A 76 20.99 -10.81 -63.07
C ASP A 76 21.90 -11.75 -62.26
N ASN A 77 21.84 -13.07 -62.50
CA ASN A 77 22.79 -14.05 -61.97
C ASN A 77 24.08 -14.18 -62.80
N ASN A 78 24.35 -13.20 -63.69
CA ASN A 78 25.49 -13.15 -64.60
C ASN A 78 25.63 -14.41 -65.50
N SER A 79 24.52 -15.10 -65.77
CA SER A 79 24.53 -16.31 -66.61
C SER A 79 23.99 -16.02 -68.01
N GLU A 80 24.80 -16.32 -69.02
CA GLU A 80 24.40 -16.26 -70.42
C GLU A 80 23.83 -17.59 -70.91
N LYS A 81 22.76 -17.54 -71.71
CA LYS A 81 22.25 -18.69 -72.48
C LYS A 81 21.97 -18.30 -73.92
N THR A 82 22.38 -19.17 -74.85
CA THR A 82 21.99 -19.09 -76.27
C THR A 82 20.76 -19.95 -76.50
N ASN A 83 19.68 -19.35 -76.98
CA ASN A 83 18.51 -20.05 -77.44
C ASN A 83 18.52 -20.20 -78.96
N LYS A 84 18.60 -21.44 -79.45
CA LYS A 84 18.66 -21.74 -80.89
C LYS A 84 17.37 -21.29 -81.58
N LEU A 85 17.46 -20.90 -82.85
CA LEU A 85 16.26 -20.58 -83.64
C LEU A 85 15.25 -21.74 -83.61
N GLY A 86 13.97 -21.42 -83.42
CA GLY A 86 12.89 -22.41 -83.29
C GLY A 86 12.71 -22.99 -81.88
N SER A 87 13.58 -22.65 -80.92
CA SER A 87 13.43 -23.08 -79.52
C SER A 87 12.53 -22.11 -78.74
N LYS A 88 11.91 -22.61 -77.65
CA LYS A 88 11.03 -21.82 -76.78
C LYS A 88 11.81 -21.12 -75.66
N VAL A 89 11.59 -19.83 -75.44
CA VAL A 89 11.93 -19.14 -74.17
C VAL A 89 10.68 -19.13 -73.31
N THR A 90 10.82 -19.37 -72.01
CA THR A 90 9.72 -19.23 -71.05
C THR A 90 10.09 -18.16 -70.03
N VAL A 91 9.18 -17.21 -69.79
CA VAL A 91 9.31 -16.19 -68.75
C VAL A 91 8.27 -16.47 -67.68
N ASN A 92 8.71 -17.08 -66.58
CA ASN A 92 7.82 -17.51 -65.49
C ASN A 92 7.67 -16.39 -64.45
N GLY A 93 6.45 -16.22 -63.97
CA GLY A 93 6.18 -15.53 -62.71
C GLY A 93 6.25 -16.48 -61.51
N ASP A 94 5.86 -15.97 -60.34
CA ASP A 94 5.71 -16.72 -59.10
C ASP A 94 4.48 -16.21 -58.31
N SER A 95 4.43 -16.43 -56.99
CA SER A 95 3.32 -15.93 -56.16
C SER A 95 3.22 -14.41 -56.10
N ASN A 96 4.31 -13.69 -56.40
CA ASN A 96 4.42 -12.23 -56.29
C ASN A 96 4.54 -11.54 -57.65
N ILE A 97 4.95 -12.26 -58.70
CA ILE A 97 5.15 -11.76 -60.05
C ILE A 97 4.23 -12.47 -61.03
N THR A 98 3.51 -11.72 -61.85
CA THR A 98 2.75 -12.23 -63.01
C THR A 98 3.43 -11.85 -64.31
N THR A 99 3.44 -12.79 -65.26
CA THR A 99 3.97 -12.58 -66.60
C THR A 99 2.86 -12.72 -67.63
N GLU A 100 2.83 -11.85 -68.63
CA GLU A 100 1.89 -11.89 -69.74
C GLU A 100 2.64 -11.70 -71.05
N ILE A 101 2.19 -12.35 -72.12
CA ILE A 101 2.73 -12.16 -73.46
C ILE A 101 1.60 -11.74 -74.38
N THR A 102 1.85 -10.69 -75.16
CA THR A 102 0.94 -10.20 -76.20
C THR A 102 1.73 -9.94 -77.47
N GLN A 103 1.10 -10.10 -78.62
CA GLN A 103 1.72 -9.81 -79.91
C GLN A 103 0.76 -8.93 -80.72
N THR A 104 1.29 -7.86 -81.30
CA THR A 104 0.53 -6.97 -82.19
C THR A 104 1.33 -6.79 -83.48
N GLY A 105 0.84 -7.35 -84.59
CA GLY A 105 1.65 -7.48 -85.80
C GLY A 105 2.86 -8.38 -85.54
N ASP A 106 4.05 -7.91 -85.90
CA ASP A 106 5.31 -8.64 -85.70
C ASP A 106 5.93 -8.39 -84.30
N ASP A 107 5.46 -7.35 -83.59
CA ASP A 107 6.03 -6.95 -82.30
C ASP A 107 5.47 -7.77 -81.14
N THR A 108 6.37 -8.36 -80.36
CA THR A 108 6.04 -9.11 -79.14
C THR A 108 6.30 -8.24 -77.90
N LYS A 109 5.32 -8.14 -77.01
CA LYS A 109 5.46 -7.53 -75.69
C LYS A 109 5.35 -8.58 -74.60
N ILE A 110 6.36 -8.64 -73.73
CA ILE A 110 6.36 -9.43 -72.51
C ILE A 110 6.17 -8.47 -71.34
N GLY A 111 5.04 -8.57 -70.66
CA GLY A 111 4.77 -7.83 -69.43
C GLY A 111 5.22 -8.65 -68.22
N VAL A 112 5.96 -8.01 -67.30
CA VAL A 112 6.30 -8.56 -65.99
C VAL A 112 5.76 -7.59 -64.95
N LYS A 113 4.84 -8.04 -64.09
CA LYS A 113 4.09 -7.19 -63.16
C LYS A 113 4.19 -7.74 -61.75
N LEU A 114 4.28 -6.83 -60.77
CA LEU A 114 4.05 -7.17 -59.36
C LEU A 114 2.57 -7.43 -59.13
N ASN A 115 2.28 -8.43 -58.31
CA ASN A 115 0.93 -8.69 -57.82
C ASN A 115 0.53 -7.61 -56.82
N ARG A 116 -0.79 -7.37 -56.71
CA ARG A 116 -1.33 -6.41 -55.73
C ARG A 116 -1.01 -6.84 -54.30
N ASP A 117 -1.12 -8.14 -54.04
CA ASP A 117 -0.75 -8.76 -52.79
C ASP A 117 0.61 -9.44 -52.96
N ILE A 118 1.54 -9.11 -52.06
CA ILE A 118 2.91 -9.64 -52.07
C ILE A 118 3.07 -10.52 -50.84
N ASN A 119 3.39 -11.79 -51.08
CA ASN A 119 3.66 -12.79 -50.05
C ASN A 119 5.18 -12.88 -49.80
N VAL A 120 5.61 -12.34 -48.65
CA VAL A 120 6.99 -12.37 -48.18
C VAL A 120 7.04 -12.92 -46.77
N LYS A 121 8.11 -13.66 -46.44
CA LYS A 121 8.32 -14.17 -45.08
C LYS A 121 8.81 -13.08 -44.12
N THR A 122 9.71 -12.24 -44.60
CA THR A 122 10.31 -11.13 -43.85
C THR A 122 10.54 -9.95 -44.78
N VAL A 123 10.51 -8.74 -44.22
CA VAL A 123 10.89 -7.50 -44.91
C VAL A 123 12.06 -6.90 -44.15
N THR A 124 13.18 -6.70 -44.84
CA THR A 124 14.34 -5.97 -44.31
C THR A 124 14.40 -4.62 -45.01
N ALA A 125 13.96 -3.57 -44.30
CA ALA A 125 14.13 -2.19 -44.74
C ALA A 125 15.33 -1.57 -43.99
N THR A 126 16.20 -0.86 -44.70
CA THR A 126 17.36 -0.19 -44.11
C THR A 126 16.98 1.07 -43.33
N ASP A 127 15.90 1.73 -43.75
CA ASP A 127 15.40 2.96 -43.14
C ASP A 127 14.02 2.74 -42.51
N THR A 128 12.95 2.86 -43.30
CA THR A 128 11.56 2.78 -42.81
C THR A 128 10.65 1.99 -43.73
N VAL A 129 9.58 1.45 -43.15
CA VAL A 129 8.42 0.92 -43.86
C VAL A 129 7.24 1.86 -43.61
N LYS A 130 6.62 2.33 -44.69
CA LYS A 130 5.40 3.15 -44.64
C LYS A 130 4.19 2.32 -45.06
N ALA A 131 3.18 2.27 -44.19
CA ALA A 131 1.93 1.58 -44.43
C ALA A 131 0.77 2.55 -44.15
N GLY A 132 0.27 3.19 -45.21
CA GLY A 132 -0.66 4.31 -45.06
C GLY A 132 0.00 5.48 -44.31
N GLY A 133 -0.63 5.96 -43.24
CA GLY A 133 -0.09 7.01 -42.37
C GLY A 133 0.98 6.52 -41.38
N VAL A 134 1.10 5.21 -41.17
CA VAL A 134 2.02 4.64 -40.18
C VAL A 134 3.43 4.52 -40.76
N THR A 135 4.43 4.96 -39.98
CA THR A 135 5.86 4.82 -40.32
C THR A 135 6.56 3.95 -39.27
N MET A 136 7.21 2.89 -39.71
CA MET A 136 7.91 1.91 -38.86
C MET A 136 9.40 1.86 -39.22
N GLY A 137 10.27 1.68 -38.23
CA GLY A 137 11.72 1.56 -38.45
C GLY A 137 12.50 2.80 -38.00
N ASN A 138 13.70 2.98 -38.56
CA ASN A 138 14.64 4.03 -38.17
C ASN A 138 14.15 5.41 -38.61
N GLN A 139 13.79 6.25 -37.64
CA GLN A 139 13.24 7.57 -37.88
C GLN A 139 13.59 8.53 -36.73
N THR A 140 13.53 9.83 -37.00
CA THR A 140 13.65 10.86 -35.96
C THR A 140 12.25 11.24 -35.48
N SER A 141 11.95 10.96 -34.22
CA SER A 141 10.70 11.36 -33.55
C SER A 141 11.03 11.98 -32.19
N GLY A 142 10.36 13.08 -31.83
CA GLY A 142 10.65 13.79 -30.57
C GLY A 142 12.11 14.27 -30.42
N GLY A 143 12.81 14.51 -31.54
CA GLY A 143 14.22 14.95 -31.55
C GLY A 143 15.26 13.83 -31.39
N THR A 144 14.85 12.57 -31.27
CA THR A 144 15.76 11.42 -31.14
C THR A 144 15.61 10.48 -32.34
N THR A 145 16.72 10.00 -32.91
CA THR A 145 16.72 9.02 -33.99
C THR A 145 16.79 7.60 -33.42
N GLY A 146 15.92 6.72 -33.90
CA GLY A 146 15.85 5.33 -33.44
C GLY A 146 14.74 4.56 -34.15
N ASN A 147 14.54 3.31 -33.73
CA ASN A 147 13.50 2.45 -34.31
C ASN A 147 12.17 2.69 -33.60
N TYR A 148 11.21 3.29 -34.30
CA TYR A 148 9.91 3.64 -33.74
C TYR A 148 8.75 3.18 -34.62
N VAL A 149 7.54 3.27 -34.07
CA VAL A 149 6.27 3.21 -34.81
C VAL A 149 5.55 4.54 -34.57
N THR A 150 5.36 5.33 -35.63
CA THR A 150 4.73 6.67 -35.57
C THR A 150 3.57 6.76 -36.56
N GLY A 151 2.81 7.86 -36.50
CA GLY A 151 1.63 8.05 -37.36
C GLY A 151 0.40 7.27 -36.91
N LEU A 152 0.35 6.91 -35.62
CA LEU A 152 -0.80 6.26 -34.98
C LEU A 152 -1.85 7.29 -34.54
N ASP A 153 -3.13 6.98 -34.78
CA ASP A 153 -4.26 7.88 -34.48
C ASP A 153 -4.74 7.78 -33.03
N ASN A 154 -4.46 6.67 -32.33
CA ASN A 154 -4.92 6.44 -30.96
C ASN A 154 -4.10 7.24 -29.94
N LYS A 155 -4.33 8.54 -29.86
CA LYS A 155 -3.61 9.46 -28.96
C LYS A 155 -4.36 9.74 -27.66
N ASP A 156 -5.69 9.75 -27.73
CA ASP A 156 -6.54 10.04 -26.57
C ASP A 156 -6.90 8.76 -25.80
N TRP A 157 -7.05 8.90 -24.48
CA TRP A 157 -7.57 7.87 -23.61
C TRP A 157 -8.43 8.47 -22.50
N ASN A 158 -9.61 7.91 -22.27
CA ASN A 158 -10.47 8.29 -21.15
C ASN A 158 -10.29 7.29 -20.01
N ILE A 159 -9.67 7.71 -18.91
CA ILE A 159 -9.45 6.84 -17.75
C ILE A 159 -10.75 6.59 -16.97
N GLN A 160 -11.68 7.55 -16.94
CA GLN A 160 -12.93 7.42 -16.19
C GLN A 160 -13.92 6.47 -16.88
N ASN A 161 -13.92 6.44 -18.20
CA ASN A 161 -14.73 5.53 -19.00
C ASN A 161 -13.89 4.94 -20.14
N PRO A 162 -13.07 3.92 -19.86
CA PRO A 162 -12.10 3.39 -20.81
C PRO A 162 -12.80 2.57 -21.90
N ASN A 163 -12.53 2.89 -23.16
CA ASN A 163 -12.95 2.08 -24.30
C ASN A 163 -11.75 1.28 -24.84
N ILE A 164 -11.49 0.13 -24.21
CA ILE A 164 -10.33 -0.72 -24.51
C ILE A 164 -10.62 -1.55 -25.77
N VAL A 165 -9.75 -1.43 -26.78
CA VAL A 165 -9.78 -2.29 -27.96
C VAL A 165 -8.74 -3.39 -27.81
N SER A 166 -9.20 -4.62 -27.58
CA SER A 166 -8.32 -5.79 -27.40
C SER A 166 -7.45 -6.02 -28.64
N GLY A 167 -6.16 -6.31 -28.42
CA GLY A 167 -5.17 -6.58 -29.47
C GLY A 167 -4.58 -5.35 -30.18
N ARG A 168 -5.04 -4.13 -29.87
CA ARG A 168 -4.47 -2.88 -30.41
C ARG A 168 -3.35 -2.35 -29.52
N GLY A 169 -2.22 -1.98 -30.12
CA GLY A 169 -1.12 -1.31 -29.40
C GLY A 169 -1.48 0.11 -28.94
N ALA A 170 -1.00 0.51 -27.76
CA ALA A 170 -1.18 1.86 -27.22
C ALA A 170 -0.09 2.83 -27.73
N THR A 171 -0.39 4.13 -27.78
CA THR A 171 0.62 5.17 -28.05
C THR A 171 1.23 5.71 -26.76
N GLU A 172 2.37 6.38 -26.88
CA GLU A 172 2.98 7.12 -25.76
C GLU A 172 2.08 8.25 -25.24
N ASP A 173 1.24 8.86 -26.10
CA ASP A 173 0.25 9.85 -25.68
C ASP A 173 -0.78 9.25 -24.70
N GLN A 174 -1.29 8.05 -24.99
CA GLN A 174 -2.19 7.31 -24.09
C GLN A 174 -1.48 6.89 -22.80
N LEU A 175 -0.22 6.45 -22.88
CA LEU A 175 0.56 6.10 -21.71
C LEU A 175 0.85 7.34 -20.83
N LYS A 176 1.05 8.50 -21.44
CA LYS A 176 1.22 9.77 -20.72
C LYS A 176 -0.03 10.11 -19.91
N ILE A 177 -1.22 9.96 -20.49
CA ILE A 177 -2.49 10.18 -19.78
C ILE A 177 -2.57 9.30 -18.53
N VAL A 178 -2.24 8.01 -18.65
CA VAL A 178 -2.20 7.08 -17.50
C VAL A 178 -1.12 7.48 -16.49
N SER A 179 0.07 7.84 -16.96
CA SER A 179 1.18 8.27 -16.10
C SER A 179 0.81 9.51 -15.28
N ASP A 180 0.15 10.48 -15.90
CA ASP A 180 -0.25 11.72 -15.23
C ASP A 180 -1.36 11.47 -14.19
N GLU A 181 -2.32 10.59 -14.47
CA GLU A 181 -3.33 10.23 -13.47
C GLU A 181 -2.72 9.47 -12.29
N VAL A 182 -1.76 8.56 -12.52
CA VAL A 182 -1.04 7.88 -11.42
C VAL A 182 -0.29 8.89 -10.55
N LYS A 183 0.40 9.86 -11.16
CA LYS A 183 1.08 10.94 -10.42
C LYS A 183 0.08 11.77 -9.60
N LYS A 184 -1.06 12.10 -10.19
CA LYS A 184 -2.13 12.85 -9.52
C LYS A 184 -2.70 12.08 -8.33
N GLN A 185 -2.98 10.79 -8.48
CA GLN A 185 -3.46 9.95 -7.36
C GLN A 185 -2.43 9.88 -6.23
N GLY A 186 -1.14 9.76 -6.57
CA GLY A 186 -0.07 9.82 -5.57
C GLY A 186 0.01 11.17 -4.85
N ALA A 187 -0.14 12.28 -5.58
CA ALA A 187 -0.15 13.61 -5.01
C ALA A 187 -1.37 13.85 -4.09
N ASN A 188 -2.54 13.33 -4.46
CA ASN A 188 -3.79 13.46 -3.71
C ASN A 188 -3.89 12.54 -2.48
N ALA A 189 -2.96 11.61 -2.28
CA ALA A 189 -2.99 10.71 -1.14
C ALA A 189 -2.72 11.47 0.17
N THR A 190 -3.59 11.30 1.17
CA THR A 190 -3.45 11.97 2.46
C THR A 190 -2.55 11.19 3.42
N ASP A 191 -1.63 11.85 4.13
CA ASP A 191 -0.76 11.28 5.17
C ASP A 191 -0.70 12.21 6.40
N TYR A 192 -1.70 12.11 7.27
CA TYR A 192 -1.80 12.92 8.49
C TYR A 192 -0.80 12.48 9.57
N ARG A 193 0.01 13.43 10.04
CA ARG A 193 1.01 13.23 11.09
C ARG A 193 0.81 14.22 12.22
N LEU A 194 1.00 13.78 13.46
CA LEU A 194 0.97 14.66 14.62
C LEU A 194 2.03 15.77 14.48
N VAL A 195 1.61 17.02 14.65
CA VAL A 195 2.49 18.18 14.66
C VAL A 195 2.57 18.80 16.06
N GLN A 196 3.59 19.63 16.27
CA GLN A 196 3.78 20.34 17.52
C GLN A 196 2.60 21.29 17.80
N ASN A 197 2.11 21.35 19.05
CA ASN A 197 1.04 22.26 19.42
C ASN A 197 1.52 23.72 19.34
N ALA A 198 1.03 24.48 18.38
CA ALA A 198 1.41 25.88 18.18
C ALA A 198 0.93 26.81 19.32
N SER A 199 -0.06 26.39 20.10
CA SER A 199 -0.60 27.15 21.23
C SER A 199 0.20 26.96 22.52
N SER A 200 1.17 26.03 22.57
CA SER A 200 2.08 25.85 23.70
C SER A 200 3.52 26.21 23.34
N VAL A 201 4.22 26.87 24.26
CA VAL A 201 5.62 27.29 24.07
C VAL A 201 6.56 26.09 23.93
N ASP A 202 6.27 24.98 24.63
CA ASP A 202 7.02 23.73 24.56
C ASP A 202 6.43 22.74 23.54
N GLY A 203 5.33 23.11 22.88
CA GLY A 203 4.64 22.25 21.93
C GLY A 203 3.82 21.12 22.53
N SER A 204 3.62 21.10 23.84
CA SER A 204 2.87 20.08 24.54
C SER A 204 1.36 20.18 24.28
N TYR A 205 0.69 19.04 24.42
CA TYR A 205 -0.77 18.96 24.46
C TYR A 205 -1.21 18.73 25.90
N THR A 206 -2.20 19.50 26.36
CA THR A 206 -2.71 19.44 27.72
C THR A 206 -4.19 19.09 27.71
N VAL A 207 -4.66 18.58 28.85
CA VAL A 207 -6.07 18.32 29.08
C VAL A 207 -6.78 19.65 29.32
N ASP A 208 -7.85 19.90 28.58
CA ASP A 208 -8.65 21.11 28.71
C ASP A 208 -9.62 21.06 29.92
N ALA A 209 -10.48 22.07 30.05
CA ALA A 209 -11.46 22.14 31.14
C ALA A 209 -12.53 21.03 31.08
N ASN A 210 -12.86 20.58 29.87
CA ASN A 210 -13.84 19.53 29.60
C ASN A 210 -13.27 18.12 29.87
N GLY A 211 -11.95 17.98 29.86
CA GLY A 211 -11.27 16.69 29.95
C GLY A 211 -10.80 16.16 28.61
N ASP A 212 -10.74 17.01 27.59
CA ASP A 212 -10.39 16.63 26.23
C ASP A 212 -8.94 17.05 25.90
N ILE A 213 -8.30 16.33 24.97
CA ILE A 213 -7.01 16.67 24.39
C ILE A 213 -7.19 16.78 22.87
N ASP A 214 -7.07 17.98 22.33
CA ASP A 214 -7.15 18.25 20.90
C ASP A 214 -5.77 18.18 20.25
N LEU A 215 -5.49 17.08 19.57
CA LEU A 215 -4.26 16.86 18.81
C LEU A 215 -4.37 17.48 17.42
N THR A 216 -3.40 18.31 17.03
CA THR A 216 -3.33 18.81 15.66
C THR A 216 -2.50 17.87 14.81
N VAL A 217 -3.10 17.34 13.74
CA VAL A 217 -2.38 16.57 12.72
C VAL A 217 -2.33 17.37 11.43
N GLU A 218 -1.22 17.27 10.70
CA GLU A 218 -1.05 17.91 9.40
C GLU A 218 -0.76 16.86 8.35
N ASP A 219 -1.40 16.99 7.19
CA ASP A 219 -1.11 16.14 6.05
C ASP A 219 0.27 16.47 5.47
N LYS A 220 1.18 15.50 5.51
CA LYS A 220 2.53 15.65 4.98
C LYS A 220 2.53 15.96 3.48
N ASN A 221 1.60 15.40 2.72
CA ASN A 221 1.54 15.56 1.28
C ASN A 221 0.82 16.85 0.88
N HIS A 222 0.01 17.41 1.79
CA HIS A 222 -0.77 18.64 1.58
C HIS A 222 -0.49 19.67 2.67
N ALA A 223 0.66 20.34 2.58
CA ALA A 223 1.08 21.33 3.57
C ALA A 223 0.00 22.39 3.85
N GLY A 224 -0.23 22.67 5.13
CA GLY A 224 -1.27 23.59 5.60
C GLY A 224 -2.66 22.96 5.80
N GLN A 225 -2.91 21.73 5.34
CA GLN A 225 -4.14 21.00 5.68
C GLN A 225 -4.00 20.35 7.05
N LYS A 226 -4.63 20.97 8.05
CA LYS A 226 -4.60 20.51 9.45
C LYS A 226 -5.97 20.05 9.87
N GLU A 227 -5.99 18.97 10.64
CA GLU A 227 -7.19 18.42 11.26
C GLU A 227 -6.97 18.25 12.77
N THR A 228 -8.07 18.22 13.52
CA THR A 228 -8.05 18.01 14.97
C THR A 228 -8.54 16.62 15.32
N VAL A 229 -7.74 15.87 16.07
CA VAL A 229 -8.11 14.58 16.66
C VAL A 229 -8.27 14.76 18.16
N THR A 230 -9.49 14.62 18.67
CA THR A 230 -9.79 14.80 20.09
C THR A 230 -9.76 13.47 20.85
N ILE A 231 -8.99 13.39 21.93
CA ILE A 231 -9.07 12.33 22.94
C ILE A 231 -9.93 12.83 24.10
N LYS A 232 -10.99 12.10 24.45
CA LYS A 232 -11.97 12.52 25.46
C LYS A 232 -11.78 11.86 26.81
N ASP A 233 -12.41 12.42 27.84
CA ASP A 233 -12.55 11.84 29.18
C ASP A 233 -11.22 11.65 29.94
N VAL A 234 -10.24 12.51 29.71
CA VAL A 234 -8.95 12.52 30.39
C VAL A 234 -9.05 13.36 31.68
N ALA A 235 -8.57 12.81 32.80
CA ALA A 235 -8.48 13.55 34.05
C ALA A 235 -7.34 14.58 34.01
N SER A 236 -7.65 15.86 34.27
CA SER A 236 -6.62 16.89 34.36
C SER A 236 -5.84 16.79 35.67
N LYS A 237 -4.58 17.24 35.66
CA LYS A 237 -3.75 17.30 36.87
C LYS A 237 -4.44 18.05 38.01
N SER A 238 -5.07 19.19 37.72
CA SER A 238 -5.78 19.98 38.73
C SER A 238 -6.94 19.20 39.35
N LYS A 239 -7.72 18.46 38.55
CA LYS A 239 -8.82 17.61 39.07
C LYS A 239 -8.28 16.50 39.98
N LEU A 240 -7.12 15.91 39.64
CA LEU A 240 -6.47 14.91 40.48
C LEU A 240 -5.91 15.54 41.78
N ASP A 241 -5.26 16.70 41.69
CA ASP A 241 -4.77 17.45 42.85
C ASP A 241 -5.91 17.86 43.79
N ASP A 242 -7.08 18.19 43.22
CA ASP A 242 -8.32 18.48 43.94
C ASP A 242 -8.79 17.29 44.78
N VAL A 243 -8.85 16.09 44.19
CA VAL A 243 -9.22 14.86 44.91
C VAL A 243 -8.24 14.59 46.04
N ILE A 244 -6.94 14.73 45.79
CA ILE A 244 -5.89 14.52 46.80
C ILE A 244 -6.00 15.54 47.94
N SER A 245 -6.26 16.81 47.61
CA SER A 245 -6.28 17.91 48.57
C SER A 245 -7.57 17.97 49.38
N LYS A 246 -8.72 17.66 48.77
CA LYS A 246 -10.03 17.61 49.43
C LYS A 246 -10.09 16.47 50.44
N GLY A 247 -9.43 15.34 50.15
CA GLY A 247 -9.23 14.26 51.11
C GLY A 247 -10.51 13.78 51.80
N LEU A 248 -10.36 13.23 53.01
CA LEU A 248 -11.48 12.96 53.92
C LEU A 248 -11.53 14.04 55.00
N GLN A 249 -12.71 14.59 55.22
CA GLN A 249 -12.95 15.61 56.24
C GLN A 249 -13.49 14.97 57.52
N PHE A 250 -12.97 15.38 58.68
CA PHE A 250 -13.37 14.92 60.01
C PHE A 250 -13.65 16.12 60.89
N ASP A 251 -14.74 16.10 61.64
CA ASP A 251 -15.07 17.16 62.60
C ASP A 251 -15.30 16.57 63.99
N ALA A 252 -15.21 17.41 65.01
CA ALA A 252 -15.48 17.09 66.40
C ALA A 252 -16.26 18.23 67.07
N ASN A 253 -16.75 17.98 68.27
CA ASN A 253 -17.51 18.99 69.02
C ASN A 253 -16.72 20.30 69.25
N THR A 254 -15.39 20.23 69.25
CA THR A 254 -14.45 21.36 69.35
C THR A 254 -13.27 21.14 68.39
N GLY A 255 -12.77 22.21 67.77
CA GLY A 255 -11.63 22.17 66.84
C GLY A 255 -11.99 22.32 65.35
N GLY A 256 -13.26 22.13 64.98
CA GLY A 256 -13.76 22.32 63.61
C GLY A 256 -13.25 21.28 62.60
N VAL A 257 -13.80 21.35 61.37
CA VAL A 257 -13.49 20.40 60.29
C VAL A 257 -11.99 20.38 59.96
N GLN A 258 -11.40 19.19 60.02
CA GLN A 258 -10.02 18.89 59.64
C GLN A 258 -10.00 18.00 58.41
N THR A 259 -9.17 18.36 57.43
CA THR A 259 -8.99 17.58 56.20
C THR A 259 -7.77 16.67 56.30
N ASN A 260 -8.00 15.36 56.24
CA ASN A 260 -6.97 14.36 56.05
C ASN A 260 -6.79 14.06 54.56
N LYS A 261 -5.66 14.48 54.00
CA LYS A 261 -5.31 14.19 52.60
C LYS A 261 -5.18 12.69 52.36
N LEU A 262 -5.44 12.24 51.13
CA LEU A 262 -5.22 10.84 50.75
C LEU A 262 -3.78 10.41 51.08
N GLY A 263 -3.63 9.25 51.71
CA GLY A 263 -2.32 8.74 52.17
C GLY A 263 -1.85 9.28 53.52
N SER A 264 -2.58 10.19 54.17
CA SER A 264 -2.27 10.61 55.55
C SER A 264 -2.66 9.53 56.58
N LYS A 265 -1.99 9.54 57.74
CA LYS A 265 -2.31 8.67 58.87
C LYS A 265 -3.14 9.43 59.90
N ILE A 266 -4.32 8.92 60.21
CA ILE A 266 -5.12 9.37 61.36
C ILE A 266 -4.72 8.53 62.56
N THR A 267 -4.33 9.19 63.66
CA THR A 267 -3.98 8.51 64.91
C THR A 267 -5.01 8.86 65.97
N VAL A 268 -5.77 7.86 66.42
CA VAL A 268 -6.69 7.97 67.55
C VAL A 268 -6.03 7.22 68.71
N LYS A 269 -5.52 7.94 69.71
CA LYS A 269 -4.75 7.35 70.82
C LYS A 269 -5.21 7.94 72.17
N GLY A 270 -5.49 7.07 73.13
CA GLY A 270 -5.66 7.45 74.54
C GLY A 270 -4.33 7.49 75.30
N GLU A 271 -4.30 8.12 76.47
CA GLU A 271 -3.07 8.31 77.26
C GLU A 271 -2.67 7.11 78.14
N GLY A 272 -3.44 6.02 78.10
CA GLY A 272 -3.20 4.84 78.91
C GLY A 272 -1.85 4.16 78.64
N THR A 273 -1.19 3.69 79.71
CA THR A 273 0.13 3.02 79.66
C THR A 273 0.13 1.60 80.24
N ALA A 274 -0.99 1.13 80.81
CA ALA A 274 -1.18 -0.26 81.26
C ALA A 274 -1.23 -1.25 80.09
N ALA A 275 -1.28 -2.56 80.36
CA ALA A 275 -1.30 -3.59 79.32
C ALA A 275 -2.67 -3.68 78.63
N ASP A 276 -2.71 -4.14 77.38
CA ASP A 276 -3.94 -4.21 76.58
C ASP A 276 -5.09 -4.98 77.27
N ALA A 277 -4.75 -6.00 78.07
CA ALA A 277 -5.72 -6.81 78.82
C ALA A 277 -6.42 -6.05 79.96
N ASP A 278 -5.83 -4.94 80.42
CA ASP A 278 -6.38 -4.08 81.47
C ASP A 278 -7.42 -3.08 80.92
N TYR A 279 -7.62 -3.03 79.59
CA TYR A 279 -8.62 -2.20 78.94
C TYR A 279 -9.77 -3.03 78.40
N SER A 280 -10.99 -2.54 78.60
CA SER A 280 -12.20 -3.16 78.07
C SER A 280 -12.97 -2.21 77.16
N GLY A 281 -13.35 -2.72 75.99
CA GLY A 281 -14.27 -2.04 75.08
C GLY A 281 -15.74 -2.13 75.50
N GLU A 282 -16.09 -2.89 76.54
CA GLU A 282 -17.49 -3.18 76.94
C GLU A 282 -18.32 -1.91 77.24
N ASN A 283 -17.65 -0.84 77.65
CA ASN A 283 -18.29 0.42 78.00
C ASN A 283 -18.43 1.37 76.81
N LEU A 284 -17.85 1.08 75.66
CA LEU A 284 -17.93 1.91 74.48
C LEU A 284 -18.80 1.25 73.41
N LYS A 285 -19.68 2.03 72.80
CA LYS A 285 -20.45 1.62 71.63
C LYS A 285 -20.33 2.66 70.55
N THR A 286 -19.99 2.22 69.35
CA THR A 286 -19.94 3.08 68.17
C THR A 286 -21.24 2.99 67.38
N PHE A 287 -21.69 4.11 66.84
CA PHE A 287 -22.77 4.19 65.88
C PHE A 287 -22.27 4.91 64.65
N ILE A 288 -22.66 4.43 63.47
CA ILE A 288 -22.34 5.06 62.20
C ILE A 288 -23.63 5.49 61.52
N THR A 289 -23.68 6.74 61.09
CA THR A 289 -24.77 7.27 60.27
C THR A 289 -24.17 8.04 59.11
N GLN A 290 -24.83 8.02 57.95
CA GLN A 290 -24.41 8.79 56.78
C GLN A 290 -25.59 9.66 56.33
N ASP A 291 -25.33 10.93 56.09
CA ASP A 291 -26.33 11.84 55.55
C ASP A 291 -26.50 11.66 54.01
N PRO A 292 -27.54 12.24 53.39
CA PRO A 292 -27.72 12.17 51.94
C PRO A 292 -26.64 12.88 51.11
N ALA A 293 -25.83 13.75 51.72
CA ALA A 293 -24.67 14.37 51.08
C ALA A 293 -23.43 13.46 51.12
N GLY A 294 -23.53 12.30 51.77
CA GLY A 294 -22.47 11.30 51.88
C GLY A 294 -21.53 11.52 53.07
N ASN A 295 -21.79 12.48 53.96
CA ASN A 295 -20.96 12.70 55.15
C ASN A 295 -21.29 11.64 56.21
N THR A 296 -20.25 11.05 56.78
CA THR A 296 -20.36 9.98 57.78
C THR A 296 -20.07 10.52 59.17
N THR A 297 -21.00 10.34 60.11
CA THR A 297 -20.81 10.60 61.53
C THR A 297 -20.60 9.28 62.27
N ILE A 298 -19.49 9.18 63.00
CA ILE A 298 -19.21 8.07 63.91
C ILE A 298 -19.39 8.59 65.34
N ASP A 299 -20.50 8.24 65.98
CA ASP A 299 -20.71 8.54 67.40
C ASP A 299 -20.00 7.49 68.25
N VAL A 300 -19.12 7.92 69.15
CA VAL A 300 -18.58 7.06 70.21
C VAL A 300 -19.33 7.38 71.50
N LYS A 301 -20.18 6.46 71.96
CA LYS A 301 -21.01 6.65 73.17
C LYS A 301 -20.56 5.71 74.27
N MET A 302 -20.62 6.18 75.51
CA MET A 302 -20.43 5.34 76.68
C MET A 302 -21.72 4.64 77.07
N ASN A 303 -21.61 3.41 77.59
CA ASN A 303 -22.73 2.68 78.15
C ASN A 303 -23.30 3.44 79.36
N LYS A 304 -24.63 3.55 79.44
CA LYS A 304 -25.31 4.18 80.60
C LYS A 304 -25.06 3.41 81.90
N ASN A 305 -24.88 2.09 81.78
CA ASN A 305 -24.50 1.23 82.89
C ASN A 305 -23.03 0.88 82.72
N LEU A 306 -22.14 1.69 83.31
CA LEU A 306 -20.70 1.48 83.23
C LEU A 306 -20.32 0.21 84.00
N LYS A 307 -19.65 -0.72 83.33
CA LYS A 307 -19.05 -1.91 83.96
C LYS A 307 -17.57 -1.65 84.17
N ALA A 308 -17.19 -1.37 85.41
CA ALA A 308 -15.80 -1.14 85.81
C ALA A 308 -15.48 -2.04 87.00
N GLU A 309 -14.24 -2.54 87.08
CA GLU A 309 -13.79 -3.36 88.21
C GLU A 309 -13.62 -2.53 89.48
N THR A 310 -13.07 -1.33 89.36
CA THR A 310 -12.92 -0.36 90.46
C THR A 310 -13.18 1.05 89.94
N ILE A 311 -13.88 1.86 90.73
CA ILE A 311 -13.99 3.31 90.52
C ILE A 311 -13.09 4.00 91.54
N VAL A 312 -12.10 4.74 91.06
CA VAL A 312 -11.24 5.56 91.92
C VAL A 312 -11.66 7.02 91.75
N ALA A 313 -12.22 7.60 92.80
CA ALA A 313 -12.47 9.04 92.88
C ALA A 313 -11.31 9.70 93.61
N THR A 314 -10.61 10.62 92.96
CA THR A 314 -9.57 11.46 93.57
C THR A 314 -10.07 12.88 93.69
N GLY A 315 -9.93 13.49 94.86
CA GLY A 315 -10.15 14.92 95.01
C GLY A 315 -8.92 15.71 94.54
N LYS A 316 -9.17 16.88 93.95
CA LYS A 316 -8.11 17.78 93.49
C LYS A 316 -7.38 18.38 94.70
N ASP A 317 -6.06 18.57 94.61
CA ASP A 317 -5.24 19.29 95.60
C ASP A 317 -5.38 18.80 97.05
N GLY A 318 -5.44 17.48 97.26
CA GLY A 318 -5.49 16.90 98.61
C GLY A 318 -6.87 16.94 99.27
N THR A 319 -7.92 17.24 98.53
CA THR A 319 -9.31 17.07 98.98
C THR A 319 -9.78 15.62 98.85
N ASP A 320 -10.80 15.24 99.62
CA ASP A 320 -11.38 13.89 99.54
C ASP A 320 -12.08 13.67 98.20
N GLY A 321 -11.82 12.51 97.58
CA GLY A 321 -12.58 12.07 96.41
C GLY A 321 -14.01 11.70 96.80
N LYS A 322 -14.98 12.18 96.02
CA LYS A 322 -16.40 11.91 96.25
C LYS A 322 -16.95 10.97 95.19
N ILE A 323 -17.82 10.05 95.59
CA ILE A 323 -18.64 9.24 94.69
C ILE A 323 -20.08 9.67 94.89
N GLY A 324 -20.66 10.31 93.88
CA GLY A 324 -22.08 10.63 93.87
C GLY A 324 -22.93 9.39 93.64
N ILE A 325 -23.95 9.18 94.47
CA ILE A 325 -24.98 8.17 94.25
C ILE A 325 -26.32 8.89 94.12
N ASN A 326 -27.02 8.65 93.00
CA ASN A 326 -28.34 9.24 92.75
C ASN A 326 -29.44 8.25 93.14
N GLY A 327 -30.43 8.75 93.88
CA GLY A 327 -31.72 8.08 94.05
C GLY A 327 -32.60 8.18 92.79
N LYS A 328 -33.70 7.41 92.75
CA LYS A 328 -34.72 7.40 91.67
C LYS A 328 -35.28 8.80 91.35
N ASP A 329 -35.18 9.71 92.29
CA ASP A 329 -35.64 11.10 92.32
C ASP A 329 -34.59 12.12 91.87
N GLY A 330 -33.39 11.68 91.48
CA GLY A 330 -32.36 12.55 90.92
C GLY A 330 -31.58 13.38 91.94
N VAL A 331 -31.86 13.19 93.24
CA VAL A 331 -31.08 13.78 94.32
C VAL A 331 -29.76 13.02 94.46
N THR A 332 -28.65 13.72 94.26
CA THR A 332 -27.30 13.18 94.46
C THR A 332 -26.90 13.38 95.91
N THR A 333 -26.62 12.28 96.61
CA THR A 333 -25.88 12.32 97.88
C THR A 333 -24.45 11.87 97.61
N ASP A 334 -23.49 12.73 97.92
CA ASP A 334 -22.09 12.38 97.80
C ASP A 334 -21.69 11.50 98.97
N ILE A 335 -21.06 10.38 98.68
CA ILE A 335 -20.33 9.60 99.67
C ILE A 335 -18.84 9.94 99.51
N SER A 336 -18.24 10.37 100.61
CA SER A 336 -16.80 10.56 100.73
C SER A 336 -16.26 9.66 101.83
N VAL A 337 -15.01 9.25 101.67
CA VAL A 337 -14.26 8.63 102.75
C VAL A 337 -13.27 9.67 103.25
N THR A 338 -13.48 10.16 104.47
CA THR A 338 -12.57 11.13 105.09
C THR A 338 -11.69 10.45 106.12
N ARG A 339 -10.44 10.90 106.25
CA ARG A 339 -9.46 10.37 107.21
C ARG A 339 -9.46 11.09 108.56
N ASP A 340 -10.20 12.20 108.67
CA ASP A 340 -10.19 13.09 109.83
C ASP A 340 -11.46 12.98 110.70
N GLY A 341 -12.16 11.83 110.64
CA GLY A 341 -13.36 11.63 111.42
C GLY A 341 -13.09 11.38 112.91
N LYS A 342 -14.13 11.58 113.75
CA LYS A 342 -14.02 11.47 115.21
C LYS A 342 -13.52 10.09 115.65
N PRO A 343 -12.74 9.97 116.75
CA PRO A 343 -12.36 8.66 117.30
C PRO A 343 -13.57 7.86 117.78
N GLY A 344 -13.47 6.53 117.70
CA GLY A 344 -14.43 5.61 118.31
C GLY A 344 -14.36 5.65 119.85
N VAL A 345 -15.23 4.92 120.54
CA VAL A 345 -15.35 4.96 122.02
C VAL A 345 -14.07 4.59 122.76
N ASP A 346 -13.20 3.78 122.14
CA ASP A 346 -11.92 3.33 122.70
C ASP A 346 -10.70 4.06 122.09
N GLY A 347 -10.91 5.11 121.28
CA GLY A 347 -9.84 5.87 120.65
C GLY A 347 -9.13 6.79 121.65
N ALA A 348 -7.79 6.77 121.65
CA ALA A 348 -7.00 7.70 122.46
C ALA A 348 -7.29 9.16 122.04
N PRO A 349 -7.34 10.13 122.99
CA PRO A 349 -7.59 11.54 122.68
C PRO A 349 -6.62 12.08 121.61
N GLY A 350 -7.16 12.59 120.51
CA GLY A 350 -6.36 13.13 119.38
C GLY A 350 -6.13 12.16 118.22
N THR A 351 -6.65 10.93 118.27
CA THR A 351 -6.60 10.00 117.12
C THR A 351 -7.81 10.20 116.20
N THR A 352 -7.61 10.23 114.89
CA THR A 352 -8.69 10.26 113.88
C THR A 352 -8.90 8.88 113.28
N THR A 353 -10.11 8.62 112.80
CA THR A 353 -10.43 7.36 112.10
C THR A 353 -11.01 7.64 110.73
N THR A 354 -10.90 6.66 109.83
CA THR A 354 -11.50 6.75 108.50
C THR A 354 -13.01 6.62 108.60
N ARG A 355 -13.76 7.60 108.09
CA ARG A 355 -15.22 7.64 108.13
C ARG A 355 -15.81 7.70 106.74
N ILE A 356 -16.87 6.94 106.53
CA ILE A 356 -17.78 7.16 105.41
C ILE A 356 -18.69 8.31 105.82
N VAL A 357 -18.59 9.41 105.08
CA VAL A 357 -19.40 10.60 105.29
C VAL A 357 -20.28 10.77 104.08
N TYR A 358 -21.59 10.82 104.30
CA TYR A 358 -22.52 11.27 103.26
C TYR A 358 -22.94 12.71 103.52
N GLU A 359 -23.02 13.48 102.45
CA GLU A 359 -23.52 14.85 102.49
C GLU A 359 -25.00 14.84 102.13
N LYS A 360 -25.82 15.44 102.98
CA LYS A 360 -27.26 15.61 102.76
C LYS A 360 -27.54 16.72 101.74
N PRO A 361 -28.75 16.75 101.18
CA PRO A 361 -29.14 17.80 100.23
C PRO A 361 -29.07 19.24 100.78
N ASP A 362 -29.10 19.42 102.10
CA ASP A 362 -28.97 20.71 102.79
C ASP A 362 -27.50 21.11 103.04
N GLY A 363 -26.54 20.33 102.53
CA GLY A 363 -25.10 20.53 102.72
C GLY A 363 -24.58 20.08 104.09
N THR A 364 -25.45 19.56 104.97
CA THR A 364 -25.00 19.00 106.24
C THR A 364 -24.39 17.62 106.04
N LYS A 365 -23.35 17.31 106.81
CA LYS A 365 -22.63 16.04 106.71
C LYS A 365 -23.04 15.10 107.83
N GLU A 366 -23.28 13.84 107.49
CA GLU A 366 -23.47 12.78 108.45
C GLU A 366 -22.44 11.68 108.24
N GLU A 367 -21.95 11.15 109.36
CA GLU A 367 -21.00 10.05 109.38
C GLU A 367 -21.78 8.75 109.58
N VAL A 368 -21.44 7.73 108.80
CA VAL A 368 -21.95 6.38 109.02
C VAL A 368 -21.26 5.80 110.25
N ALA A 369 -22.04 5.46 111.28
CA ALA A 369 -21.53 4.83 112.49
C ALA A 369 -20.90 3.45 112.17
N THR A 370 -19.79 3.15 112.83
CA THR A 370 -19.08 1.87 112.77
C THR A 370 -19.22 1.12 114.11
N LEU A 371 -18.89 -0.17 114.14
CA LEU A 371 -18.91 -0.96 115.39
C LEU A 371 -17.99 -0.38 116.47
N ASN A 372 -16.95 0.38 116.08
CA ASN A 372 -16.03 1.03 117.01
C ASN A 372 -16.64 2.26 117.69
N ASP A 373 -17.84 2.70 117.29
CA ASP A 373 -18.47 3.90 117.86
C ASP A 373 -19.23 3.68 119.14
N GLY A 374 -19.48 2.42 119.52
CA GLY A 374 -20.07 2.01 120.81
C GLY A 374 -21.39 2.70 121.19
N MET A 375 -22.44 1.93 121.44
CA MET A 375 -23.68 2.50 121.98
C MET A 375 -23.46 2.89 123.46
N LYS A 376 -23.45 4.19 123.79
CA LYS A 376 -23.46 4.65 125.19
C LYS A 376 -24.87 4.55 125.77
N TYR A 377 -25.06 3.67 126.76
CA TYR A 377 -26.29 3.59 127.56
C TYR A 377 -26.05 4.28 128.90
N GLY A 378 -26.89 5.24 129.28
CA GLY A 378 -26.91 5.85 130.62
C GLY A 378 -28.11 5.33 131.41
N GLY A 379 -27.86 4.68 132.55
CA GLY A 379 -28.89 4.29 133.52
C GLY A 379 -28.99 5.34 134.64
N ASP A 380 -30.21 5.71 135.01
CA ASP A 380 -30.50 6.80 135.96
C ASP A 380 -30.26 6.34 137.41
N THR A 381 -28.98 6.24 137.79
CA THR A 381 -28.33 6.43 139.11
C THR A 381 -26.99 5.69 139.10
N GLY A 382 -25.90 6.38 138.73
CA GLY A 382 -24.52 5.87 138.73
C GLY A 382 -23.69 6.42 137.59
#